data_AF-A0A418WHH1-F1
#
_entry.id   AF-A0A418WHH1-F1
#
_cell.length_a   1.000
_cell.length_b   1.000
_cell.length_c   1.000
_cell.angle_alpha   90.00
_cell.angle_beta   90.00
_cell.angle_gamma   90.00
#
_symmetry.space_group_name_H-M   'P 1'
#
loop_
_entity.id
_entity.type
_entity.pdbx_description
1 polymer ?
#
loop_
_entity_poly.entity_id
_entity_poly.type
_entity_poly.pdbx_seq_one_letter_code
_entity_poly.pdbx_strand_id
1 'polypeptide(L)'
;MVTVMPGTMPHQVVDTEAFYVLPVSGRVGEILGHFRGLAIHEQVRDRRGDLYSFMGLAPVLPDGRIDVEHIGRDQWLVDGRLIYVRQPRGAD
;
A
#
# COMPACT_ATOMS: atom_id res chain seq x y z
N MET A 1 1.33 5.72 39.41
CA MET A 1 2.47 5.88 38.50
C MET A 1 2.50 4.64 37.62
N VAL A 2 1.98 4.73 36.38
CA VAL A 2 1.90 3.58 35.45
C VAL A 2 3.11 3.64 34.54
N THR A 3 4.02 2.70 34.72
CA THR A 3 5.16 2.50 33.81
C THR A 3 4.65 1.75 32.60
N VAL A 4 4.46 2.46 31.49
CA VAL A 4 4.13 1.86 30.19
C VAL A 4 5.43 1.28 29.63
N MET A 5 5.59 -0.04 29.73
CA MET A 5 6.66 -0.75 29.02
C MET A 5 6.15 -1.17 27.64
N PRO A 6 6.89 -0.89 26.55
CA PRO A 6 6.46 -1.22 25.20
C PRO A 6 6.61 -2.73 25.01
N GLY A 7 5.50 -3.47 24.95
CA GLY A 7 5.60 -4.91 24.68
C GLY A 7 4.41 -5.78 25.05
N THR A 8 3.25 -5.23 25.42
CA THR A 8 2.08 -6.07 25.72
C THR A 8 0.85 -5.50 25.05
N MET A 9 0.67 -5.85 23.76
CA MET A 9 -0.66 -5.85 23.13
C MET A 9 -1.22 -7.27 23.19
N PRO A 10 -2.50 -7.45 23.54
CA PRO A 10 -3.10 -8.75 23.72
C PRO A 10 -3.14 -9.52 22.39
N HIS A 11 -2.77 -10.79 22.47
CA HIS A 11 -2.78 -11.74 21.35
C HIS A 11 -4.16 -11.84 20.69
N GLN A 12 -4.23 -11.50 19.40
CA GLN A 12 -5.27 -11.99 18.49
C GLN A 12 -4.62 -12.33 17.14
N VAL A 13 -4.17 -13.59 17.02
CA VAL A 13 -3.75 -14.31 15.79
C VAL A 13 -2.66 -13.61 14.94
N VAL A 14 -1.41 -14.08 15.06
CA VAL A 14 -0.21 -13.69 14.30
C VAL A 14 0.11 -14.89 13.39
N ASP A 15 0.33 -14.80 12.08
CA ASP A 15 1.31 -13.97 11.38
C ASP A 15 0.71 -13.08 10.27
N THR A 16 0.76 -11.77 10.53
CA THR A 16 0.34 -10.66 9.66
C THR A 16 1.49 -9.64 9.67
N GLU A 17 2.49 -9.81 8.80
CA GLU A 17 3.31 -8.66 8.40
C GLU A 17 2.35 -7.63 7.79
N ALA A 18 2.22 -6.49 8.45
CA ALA A 18 1.26 -5.45 8.10
C ALA A 18 1.56 -4.91 6.69
N PHE A 19 0.87 -5.40 5.67
CA PHE A 19 0.85 -4.75 4.37
C PHE A 19 0.06 -3.44 4.51
N TYR A 20 0.71 -2.34 4.17
CA TYR A 20 0.11 -1.03 4.35
C TYR A 20 -0.83 -0.73 3.18
N VAL A 21 -2.14 -0.82 3.45
CA VAL A 21 -3.14 -0.21 2.59
C VAL A 21 -2.92 1.30 2.61
N LEU A 22 -2.71 1.89 1.44
CA LEU A 22 -2.49 3.32 1.31
C LEU A 22 -3.84 4.06 1.22
N PRO A 23 -4.20 4.90 2.21
CA PRO A 23 -5.39 5.73 2.11
C PRO A 23 -5.15 6.89 1.14
N VAL A 24 -5.50 6.68 -0.12
CA VAL A 24 -5.36 7.67 -1.19
C VAL A 24 -6.24 8.89 -0.89
N SER A 25 -5.64 10.08 -0.95
CA SER A 25 -6.30 11.38 -0.80
C SER A 25 -6.43 12.14 -2.13
N GLY A 26 -5.62 11.77 -3.13
CA GLY A 26 -5.61 12.41 -4.44
C GLY A 26 -5.00 11.52 -5.52
N ARG A 27 -5.42 11.75 -6.77
CA ARG A 27 -4.96 11.03 -7.96
C ARG A 27 -4.32 12.04 -8.91
N VAL A 28 -3.18 11.68 -9.51
CA VAL A 28 -2.32 12.60 -10.26
C VAL A 28 -1.87 11.94 -11.56
N GLY A 29 -1.73 12.76 -12.60
CA GLY A 29 -1.25 12.32 -13.91
C GLY A 29 -2.30 11.60 -14.74
N GLU A 30 -1.82 10.91 -15.76
CA GLU A 30 -2.65 10.22 -16.75
C GLU A 30 -3.31 8.96 -16.16
N ILE A 31 -4.40 8.53 -16.81
CA ILE A 31 -4.99 7.22 -16.56
C ILE A 31 -4.25 6.21 -17.44
N LEU A 32 -3.52 5.30 -16.81
CA LEU A 32 -2.75 4.26 -17.50
C LEU A 32 -3.62 3.10 -17.97
N GLY A 33 -4.83 2.96 -17.40
CA GLY A 33 -5.77 1.91 -17.76
C GLY A 33 -6.87 1.76 -16.71
N HIS A 34 -7.60 0.65 -16.80
CA HIS A 34 -8.64 0.31 -15.83
C HIS A 34 -8.48 -1.13 -15.34
N PHE A 35 -8.65 -1.34 -14.04
CA PHE A 35 -8.67 -2.66 -13.41
C PHE A 35 -9.94 -2.82 -12.59
N ARG A 36 -10.75 -3.83 -12.92
CA ARG A 36 -12.06 -4.07 -12.28
C ARG A 36 -12.98 -2.84 -12.27
N GLY A 37 -12.93 -2.05 -13.34
CA GLY A 37 -13.71 -0.82 -13.49
C GLY A 37 -13.14 0.40 -12.75
N LEU A 38 -12.02 0.26 -12.03
CA LEU A 38 -11.33 1.37 -11.38
C LEU A 38 -10.21 1.89 -12.27
N ALA A 39 -10.11 3.22 -12.40
CA ALA A 39 -9.02 3.86 -13.13
C ALA A 39 -7.69 3.69 -12.40
N ILE A 40 -6.67 3.25 -13.13
CA ILE A 40 -5.29 3.20 -12.65
C ILE A 40 -4.65 4.52 -13.01
N HIS A 41 -4.40 5.36 -12.01
CA HIS A 41 -3.67 6.61 -12.20
C HIS A 41 -2.17 6.34 -12.14
N GLU A 42 -1.41 7.05 -12.97
CA GLU A 42 0.05 7.03 -12.95
C GLU A 42 0.59 7.25 -11.54
N GLN A 43 -0.01 8.20 -10.81
CA GLN A 43 0.40 8.55 -9.46
C GLN A 43 -0.79 8.77 -8.52
N VAL A 44 -0.56 8.54 -7.24
CA VAL A 44 -1.49 8.85 -6.15
C VAL A 44 -0.79 9.59 -5.02
N ARG A 45 -1.56 10.35 -4.24
CA ARG A 45 -1.10 11.02 -3.03
C ARG A 45 -1.78 10.45 -1.80
N ASP A 46 -1.03 10.34 -0.71
CA ASP A 46 -1.59 10.05 0.61
C ASP A 46 -2.10 11.33 1.30
N ARG A 47 -2.65 11.21 2.50
CA ARG A 47 -3.15 12.37 3.27
C ARG A 47 -2.06 13.35 3.72
N ARG A 48 -0.79 12.93 3.72
CA ARG A 48 0.37 13.76 4.06
C ARG A 48 0.96 14.47 2.83
N GLY A 49 0.38 14.21 1.66
CA GLY A 49 0.84 14.75 0.38
C GLY A 49 2.04 14.00 -0.21
N ASP A 50 2.44 12.86 0.37
CA ASP A 50 3.48 12.01 -0.20
C ASP A 50 2.98 11.38 -1.50
N LEU A 51 3.85 11.37 -2.51
CA LEU A 51 3.54 10.93 -3.86
C LEU A 51 3.99 9.49 -4.07
N TYR A 52 3.17 8.71 -4.76
CA TYR A 52 3.45 7.32 -5.08
C TYR A 52 3.15 7.06 -6.55
N SER A 53 3.98 6.27 -7.22
CA SER A 53 3.80 5.91 -8.64
C SER A 53 3.32 4.47 -8.78
N PHE A 54 2.45 4.24 -9.76
CA PHE A 54 1.94 2.92 -10.08
C PHE A 54 3.08 2.01 -10.53
N MET A 55 3.15 0.82 -9.95
CA MET A 55 4.17 -0.18 -10.27
C MET A 55 3.56 -1.44 -10.91
N GLY A 56 2.34 -1.81 -10.53
CA GLY A 56 1.70 -3.01 -11.08
C GLY A 56 0.53 -3.52 -10.25
N LEU A 57 0.19 -4.80 -10.48
CA LEU A 57 -0.83 -5.51 -9.71
C LEU A 57 -0.18 -6.39 -8.65
N ALA A 58 -0.85 -6.51 -7.51
CA ALA A 58 -0.42 -7.39 -6.44
C ALA A 58 -0.46 -8.86 -6.92
N PRO A 59 0.58 -9.65 -6.64
CA PRO A 59 0.58 -11.07 -6.94
C PRO A 59 -0.53 -11.78 -6.16
N VAL A 60 -1.00 -12.89 -6.71
CA VAL A 60 -2.15 -13.61 -6.19
C VAL A 60 -1.79 -15.08 -6.05
N LEU A 61 -2.18 -15.67 -4.92
CA LEU A 61 -2.07 -17.10 -4.71
C LEU A 61 -3.08 -17.84 -5.59
N PRO A 62 -2.89 -19.16 -5.83
CA PRO A 62 -3.85 -19.96 -6.61
C PRO A 62 -5.28 -19.95 -6.05
N ASP A 63 -5.44 -19.70 -4.74
CA ASP A 63 -6.74 -19.57 -4.07
C ASP A 63 -7.37 -18.17 -4.22
N GLY A 64 -6.72 -17.27 -4.94
CA GLY A 64 -7.17 -15.92 -5.21
C GLY A 64 -6.87 -14.91 -4.11
N ARG A 65 -6.25 -15.28 -2.99
CA ARG A 65 -5.76 -14.33 -1.98
C ARG A 65 -4.56 -13.55 -2.51
N ILE A 66 -4.27 -12.41 -1.90
CA ILE A 66 -3.05 -11.65 -2.23
C ILE A 66 -1.86 -12.41 -1.66
N ASP A 67 -0.84 -12.59 -2.48
CA ASP A 67 0.44 -13.14 -2.04
C ASP A 67 1.26 -12.00 -1.43
N VAL A 68 1.12 -11.83 -0.12
CA VAL A 68 1.71 -10.71 0.62
C VAL A 68 3.22 -10.89 0.83
N GLU A 69 3.72 -12.12 0.75
CA GLU A 69 5.15 -12.44 0.89
C GLU A 69 5.98 -11.91 -0.27
N HIS A 70 5.33 -11.68 -1.42
CA HIS A 70 5.95 -11.12 -2.63
C HIS A 70 5.75 -9.60 -2.78
N ILE A 71 5.17 -8.92 -1.79
CA ILE A 71 5.03 -7.47 -1.78
C ILE A 71 6.25 -6.86 -1.08
N GLY A 72 6.97 -5.99 -1.78
CA GLY A 72 8.14 -5.29 -1.24
C GLY A 72 7.80 -4.34 -0.09
N ARG A 73 8.78 -4.07 0.80
CA ARG A 73 8.59 -3.15 1.94
C ARG A 73 8.30 -1.70 1.56
N ASP A 74 8.63 -1.32 0.34
CA ASP A 74 8.41 -0.01 -0.27
C ASP A 74 7.15 0.03 -1.15
N GLN A 75 6.45 -1.09 -1.26
CA GLN A 75 5.24 -1.27 -2.06
C GLN A 75 3.99 -1.16 -1.19
N TRP A 76 2.99 -0.46 -1.73
CA TRP A 76 1.77 -0.10 -1.03
C TRP A 76 0.56 -0.57 -1.82
N LEU A 77 -0.42 -1.15 -1.11
CA LEU A 77 -1.66 -1.60 -1.70
C LEU A 77 -2.67 -0.46 -1.79
N VAL A 78 -3.15 -0.19 -3.00
CA VAL A 78 -4.25 0.73 -3.30
C VAL A 78 -5.41 -0.07 -3.90
N ASP A 79 -6.63 0.24 -3.48
CA ASP A 79 -7.86 -0.40 -3.96
C ASP A 79 -7.82 -1.95 -3.91
N GLY A 80 -7.05 -2.48 -2.95
CA GLY A 80 -6.92 -3.91 -2.65
C GLY A 80 -6.11 -4.74 -3.65
N ARG A 81 -5.64 -4.19 -4.78
CA ARG A 81 -4.85 -4.96 -5.78
C ARG A 81 -3.80 -4.14 -6.52
N LEU A 82 -3.83 -2.83 -6.46
CA LEU A 82 -2.87 -2.00 -7.18
C LEU A 82 -1.65 -1.77 -6.29
N ILE A 83 -0.46 -1.92 -6.86
CA ILE A 83 0.80 -1.68 -6.17
C ILE A 83 1.35 -0.32 -6.59
N TYR A 84 1.66 0.48 -5.58
CA TYR A 84 2.26 1.79 -5.72
C TYR A 84 3.55 1.87 -4.89
N VAL A 85 4.56 2.56 -5.40
CA VAL A 85 5.83 2.80 -4.70
C VAL A 85 6.01 4.27 -4.39
N ARG A 86 6.48 4.58 -3.17
CA ARG A 86 6.71 5.96 -2.76
C ARG A 86 7.79 6.58 -3.64
N GLN A 87 7.51 7.75 -4.20
CA GLN A 87 8.52 8.51 -4.91
C GLN A 87 9.48 9.15 -3.90
N PRO A 88 10.79 9.13 -4.14
CA PRO A 88 11.71 9.91 -3.34
C PRO A 88 11.26 11.37 -3.43
N ARG A 89 11.20 12.06 -2.29
CA ARG A 89 11.13 13.52 -2.34
C ARG A 89 12.40 13.96 -3.05
N GLY A 90 12.26 14.65 -4.18
CA GLY A 90 13.38 15.31 -4.81
C GLY A 90 14.14 16.06 -3.72
N ALA A 91 15.42 15.74 -3.55
CA ALA A 91 16.32 16.63 -2.83
C ALA A 91 16.42 17.87 -3.73
N ASP A 92 15.62 18.88 -3.39
CA ASP A 92 15.86 20.25 -3.86
C ASP A 92 17.12 20.77 -3.15
#